data_AF-L7EW74-F1
#
_entry.id   AF-L7EW74-F1
#
_cell.length_a   1.000
_cell.length_b   1.000
_cell.length_c   1.000
_cell.angle_alpha   90.00
_cell.angle_beta   90.00
_cell.angle_gamma   90.00
#
_symmetry.space_group_name_H-M   'P 1'
#
loop_
_entity.id
_entity.type
_entity.pdbx_description
1 polymer ?
#
loop_
_entity_poly.entity_id
_entity_poly.type
_entity_poly.pdbx_seq_one_letter_code
_entity_poly.pdbx_strand_id
1 'polypeptide(L)' 'INWYMNVPVEKDGTLGIVDGLSAPGLSLTLRAERDVLVLVSNCPQINNPCNGFDPTEVEMTITEAGTA' A
#
# COMPACT_ATOMS: atom_id res chain seq x y z
N ILE A 1 -4.34 5.75 1.60
CA ILE A 1 -3.02 5.81 0.94
C ILE A 1 -2.82 4.50 0.20
N ASN A 2 -2.42 4.55 -1.06
CA ASN A 2 -2.16 3.35 -1.87
C ASN A 2 -0.71 2.95 -1.68
N TRP A 3 -0.44 2.17 -0.63
CA TRP A 3 0.90 1.69 -0.34
C TRP A 3 1.40 0.75 -1.44
N TYR A 4 2.67 0.88 -1.79
CA TYR A 4 3.35 0.12 -2.86
C TYR A 4 2.79 0.26 -4.29
N MET A 5 1.70 1.01 -4.49
CA MET A 5 1.22 1.34 -5.83
C MET A 5 2.19 2.31 -6.50
N ASN A 6 2.53 2.05 -7.75
CA ASN A 6 3.41 2.91 -8.54
C ASN A 6 2.61 3.65 -9.62
N VAL A 7 2.47 4.96 -9.45
CA VAL A 7 1.71 5.81 -10.38
C VAL A 7 2.53 7.05 -10.75
N PRO A 8 3.53 6.94 -11.65
CA PRO A 8 4.23 8.09 -12.17
C PRO A 8 3.28 9.09 -12.85
N VAL A 9 3.59 10.36 -12.67
CA VAL A 9 2.99 11.47 -13.42
C VAL A 9 3.93 11.80 -14.57
N GLU A 10 3.44 11.62 -15.80
CA GLU A 10 4.22 11.90 -17.00
C GLU A 10 4.33 13.41 -17.27
N LYS A 11 5.22 13.79 -18.19
CA LYS A 11 5.46 15.21 -18.53
C LYS A 11 4.22 15.94 -19.05
N ASP A 12 3.29 15.22 -19.66
CA ASP A 12 2.02 15.74 -20.16
C ASP A 12 0.90 15.73 -19.09
N GLY A 13 1.20 15.28 -17.87
CA GLY A 13 0.27 15.19 -16.76
C GLY A 13 -0.56 13.90 -16.73
N THR A 14 -0.35 12.97 -17.66
CA THR A 14 -1.01 11.65 -17.60
C THR A 14 -0.49 10.82 -16.44
N LEU A 15 -1.33 9.90 -15.94
CA LEU A 15 -1.01 8.97 -14.86
C LEU A 15 -0.75 7.58 -15.45
N GLY A 16 0.47 7.07 -15.30
CA GLY A 16 0.80 5.70 -15.68
C GLY A 16 0.57 4.77 -14.50
N ILE A 17 -0.33 3.79 -14.61
CA ILE A 17 -0.38 2.70 -13.62
C ILE A 17 0.60 1.63 -14.09
N VAL A 18 1.75 1.53 -13.42
CA VAL A 18 2.83 0.61 -13.77
C VAL A 18 3.00 -0.45 -12.69
N ASP A 19 3.98 -1.33 -12.88
CA ASP A 19 4.28 -2.41 -11.94
C ASP A 19 4.41 -1.89 -10.51
N GLY A 20 3.70 -2.57 -9.60
CA GLY A 20 3.76 -2.28 -8.17
C GLY A 20 5.16 -2.47 -7.59
N LEU A 21 5.41 -1.82 -6.45
CA LEU A 21 6.68 -1.90 -5.71
C LEU A 21 6.64 -2.94 -4.59
N SER A 22 5.53 -3.67 -4.44
CA SER A 22 5.36 -4.66 -3.37
C SER A 22 6.20 -5.90 -3.64
N ALA A 23 6.78 -6.46 -2.58
CA ALA A 23 7.47 -7.73 -2.60
C ALA A 23 7.26 -8.45 -1.24
N PRO A 24 7.38 -9.78 -1.19
CA PRO A 24 7.32 -10.51 0.08
C PRO A 24 8.30 -9.95 1.11
N GLY A 25 7.82 -9.74 2.34
CA GLY A 25 8.63 -9.22 3.45
C GLY A 25 8.75 -7.70 3.54
N LEU A 26 8.22 -6.93 2.59
CA LEU A 26 8.09 -5.48 2.77
C LEU A 26 6.99 -5.18 3.79
N SER A 27 7.30 -4.28 4.73
CA SER A 27 6.36 -3.83 5.76
C SER A 27 6.40 -2.32 5.94
N LEU A 28 5.29 -1.75 6.41
CA LEU A 28 5.19 -0.36 6.84
C LEU A 28 4.75 -0.33 8.30
N THR A 29 5.47 0.42 9.13
CA THR A 29 5.08 0.68 10.53
C THR A 29 4.65 2.13 10.65
N LEU A 30 3.43 2.34 11.14
CA LEU A 30 2.87 3.67 11.34
C LEU A 30 2.65 3.93 12.83
N ARG A 31 2.97 5.14 13.29
CA ARG A 31 2.62 5.62 14.62
C ARG A 31 1.32 6.42 14.54
N ALA A 32 0.36 6.09 15.39
CA ALA A 32 -0.81 6.93 15.59
C ALA A 32 -0.43 8.12 16.50
N GLU A 33 -0.37 9.33 15.94
CA GLU A 33 -0.08 10.57 16.71
C GLU A 33 -1.28 11.07 17.52
N ARG A 34 -2.45 10.45 17.33
CA ARG A 34 -3.71 10.75 17.99
C ARG A 34 -4.64 9.54 17.88
N ASP A 35 -5.77 9.60 18.57
CA ASP A 35 -6.83 8.60 18.40
C ASP A 35 -7.35 8.60 16.96
N VAL A 36 -7.26 7.45 16.30
CA VAL A 36 -7.64 7.27 14.90
C VAL A 36 -8.38 5.96 14.68
N LEU A 37 -9.31 5.97 13.72
CA LEU A 37 -9.87 4.76 13.14
C LEU A 37 -9.10 4.43 11.86
N VAL A 38 -8.59 3.20 11.75
CA VAL A 38 -7.86 2.72 10.58
C VAL A 38 -8.69 1.68 9.84
N LEU A 39 -8.69 1.77 8.51
CA LEU A 39 -9.26 0.78 7.61
C LEU A 39 -8.21 0.40 6.57
N VAL A 40 -7.99 -0.89 6.39
CA VAL A 40 -7.17 -1.45 5.31
C VAL A 40 -8.08 -2.20 4.35
N SER A 41 -7.94 -1.92 3.06
CA SER A 41 -8.57 -2.65 1.98
C SER A 41 -7.47 -3.27 1.13
N ASN A 42 -7.45 -4.60 1.03
CA ASN A 42 -6.54 -5.28 0.13
C ASN A 42 -7.04 -5.08 -1.31
N CYS A 43 -6.24 -4.41 -2.16
CA CYS A 43 -6.66 -4.03 -3.49
C CYS A 43 -6.88 -5.27 -4.39
N PRO A 44 -8.10 -5.54 -4.86
CA PRO A 44 -8.40 -6.74 -5.64
C PRO A 44 -8.20 -6.54 -7.15
N GLN A 45 -7.52 -5.46 -7.56
CA GLN A 45 -7.40 -5.09 -8.97
C GLN A 45 -6.65 -6.17 -9.74
N ILE A 46 -7.14 -6.54 -10.92
CA ILE A 46 -6.47 -7.51 -11.81
C ILE A 46 -6.40 -7.00 -13.26
N ASN A 47 -6.90 -5.80 -13.52
CA ASN A 47 -6.97 -5.24 -14.87
C ASN A 47 -5.80 -4.32 -15.22
N ASN A 48 -4.82 -4.17 -14.32
CA ASN A 48 -3.61 -3.38 -14.54
C ASN A 48 -2.47 -3.92 -13.66
N PRO A 49 -1.21 -3.54 -13.92
CA PRO A 49 -0.05 -4.21 -13.34
C PRO A 49 0.25 -3.83 -11.88
N CYS A 50 -0.59 -3.02 -11.21
CA CYS A 50 -0.22 -2.41 -9.93
C CYS A 50 0.04 -3.39 -8.78
N ASN A 51 -0.34 -4.66 -8.93
CA ASN A 51 -0.08 -5.76 -7.99
C ASN A 51 0.44 -7.03 -8.70
N GLY A 52 0.97 -6.91 -9.93
CA GLY A 52 1.45 -8.07 -10.68
C GLY A 52 0.35 -9.00 -11.19
N PHE A 53 -0.90 -8.54 -11.24
CA PHE A 53 -2.09 -9.28 -11.72
C PHE A 53 -2.52 -10.48 -10.86
N ASP A 54 -1.81 -10.75 -9.77
CA ASP A 54 -2.09 -11.84 -8.84
C ASP A 54 -2.09 -11.29 -7.40
N PRO A 55 -3.24 -10.77 -6.91
CA PRO A 55 -3.32 -10.18 -5.59
C PRO A 55 -2.96 -11.20 -4.50
N THR A 56 -1.98 -10.87 -3.67
CA THR A 56 -1.59 -11.69 -2.52
C THR A 56 -2.24 -11.21 -1.22
N GLU A 57 -2.22 -12.05 -0.19
CA GLU A 57 -2.70 -11.68 1.14
C GLU A 57 -1.85 -10.54 1.75
N VAL A 58 -2.50 -9.74 2.61
CA VAL A 58 -1.85 -8.67 3.39
C VAL A 58 -2.18 -8.87 4.86
N GLU A 59 -1.19 -8.63 5.73
CA GLU A 59 -1.37 -8.68 7.18
C GLU A 59 -1.41 -7.27 7.77
N MET A 60 -2.37 -7.02 8.66
CA MET A 60 -2.40 -5.82 9.49
C MET A 60 -2.33 -6.25 10.95
N THR A 61 -1.32 -5.76 11.66
CA THR A 61 -1.19 -5.91 13.11
C THR A 61 -1.35 -4.56 13.80
N ILE A 62 -1.84 -4.59 15.04
CA ILE A 62 -1.98 -3.41 15.89
C ILE A 62 -1.30 -3.73 17.20
N THR A 63 -0.40 -2.85 17.63
CA THR A 63 0.30 -2.96 18.91
C THR A 63 0.11 -1.68 19.69
N GLU A 64 0.23 -1.77 21.02
CA GLU A 64 0.41 -0.57 21.82
C GLU A 64 1.71 0.14 21.43
N ALA A 65 1.77 1.45 21.68
CA ALA A 65 3.02 2.18 21.54
C ALA A 65 4.01 1.61 22.58
N GLY A 66 5.18 1.14 22.11
CA GLY A 66 6.25 0.74 23.01
C GLY A 66 6.62 1.92 23.91
N THR A 67 6.77 1.68 25.21
CA THR A 67 7.41 2.65 26.11
C THR A 67 8.81 2.96 25.56
N ALA A 68 9.06 4.22 25.25
CA ALA A 68 10.37 4.72 24.85
C ALA A 68 11.41 4.54 25.96
#